data_AF-A0A4Y6KMI0-F1
#
_entry.id   AF-A0A4Y6KMI0-F1
#
_cell.length_a   1.000
_cell.length_b   1.000
_cell.length_c   1.000
_cell.angle_alpha   90.00
_cell.angle_beta   90.00
_cell.angle_gamma   90.00
#
_symmetry.space_group_name_H-M   'P 1'
#
loop_
_entity.id
_entity.type
_entity.pdbx_description
1 polymer ?
#
loop_
_entity_poly.entity_id
_entity_poly.type
_entity_poly.pdbx_seq_one_letter_code
_entity_poly.pdbx_strand_id
1 'polypeptide(L)'
;MIAMPSIFSQLEQAAPRQRPAFIPRIPSMAEQIRAAADEATLRLYVMAPPKRATNKARAASAERLRHLCLRALAESDTVTIALLLERYPDVTVQSWSWVVRTLIQRGLAERVETRLRTLRIRITDAGREAAADLTQEQQ
;
A
#
# COMPACT_ATOMS: atom_id res chain seq x y z
N MET A 1 91.44 -11.51 27.17
CA MET A 1 90.21 -12.05 26.57
C MET A 1 89.10 -11.05 26.87
N ILE A 2 88.46 -10.55 25.80
CA ILE A 2 87.12 -9.97 25.74
C ILE A 2 86.93 -8.54 26.29
N ALA A 3 86.71 -7.65 25.32
CA ALA A 3 86.12 -6.32 25.44
C ALA A 3 84.66 -6.39 25.91
N MET A 4 84.15 -5.34 26.56
CA MET A 4 83.07 -4.51 25.98
C MET A 4 82.64 -3.38 26.94
N PRO A 5 82.34 -2.19 26.39
CA PRO A 5 81.65 -1.10 27.08
C PRO A 5 80.12 -1.37 27.10
N SER A 6 79.43 -1.03 28.19
CA SER A 6 77.96 -0.91 28.23
C SER A 6 77.63 0.58 28.35
N ILE A 7 77.30 1.27 27.25
CA ILE A 7 75.94 1.36 26.68
C ILE A 7 74.92 1.81 27.75
N PHE A 8 74.88 3.10 28.06
CA PHE A 8 73.61 3.83 28.08
C PHE A 8 73.86 5.34 28.10
N SER A 9 74.31 5.84 26.96
CA SER A 9 73.93 7.18 26.51
C SER A 9 72.41 7.26 26.37
N GLN A 10 71.89 8.47 26.58
CA GLN A 10 70.63 8.96 26.01
C GLN A 10 69.35 8.28 26.50
N LEU A 11 68.88 8.70 27.67
CA LEU A 11 67.45 8.97 27.82
C LEU A 11 67.23 10.46 27.58
N GLU A 12 67.18 10.83 26.30
CA GLU A 12 66.21 11.84 25.86
C GLU A 12 64.85 11.36 26.39
N GLN A 13 64.46 11.88 27.55
CA GLN A 13 63.11 11.70 28.06
C GLN A 13 62.18 12.43 27.10
N ALA A 14 61.66 11.66 26.16
CA ALA A 14 60.62 12.05 25.23
C ALA A 14 59.49 12.72 26.01
N ALA A 15 59.26 13.99 25.71
CA ALA A 15 58.10 14.73 26.18
C ALA A 15 56.82 13.92 25.91
N PRO A 16 55.90 13.79 26.88
CA PRO A 16 54.68 13.03 26.68
C PRO A 16 53.85 13.68 25.57
N ARG A 17 53.64 12.95 24.47
CA ARG A 17 52.72 13.34 23.40
C ARG A 17 51.31 13.43 24.00
N GLN A 18 50.84 14.65 24.25
CA GLN A 18 49.45 14.93 24.61
C GLN A 18 48.55 14.36 23.50
N ARG A 19 47.73 13.36 23.84
CA ARG A 19 46.64 12.93 22.97
C ARG A 19 45.58 14.03 23.00
N PRO A 20 45.05 14.50 21.85
CA PRO A 20 43.95 15.45 21.88
C PRO A 20 42.76 14.83 22.61
N ALA A 21 42.30 15.50 23.65
CA ALA A 21 41.08 15.12 24.36
C ALA A 21 39.91 15.19 23.37
N PHE A 22 39.25 14.06 23.14
CA PHE A 22 37.98 14.03 22.43
C PHE A 22 36.94 14.73 23.31
N ILE A 23 36.67 16.00 23.05
CA ILE A 23 35.58 16.74 23.70
C ILE A 23 34.31 16.43 22.89
N PRO A 24 33.36 15.62 23.41
CA PRO A 24 32.09 15.45 22.73
C PRO A 24 31.41 16.81 22.62
N ARG A 25 31.11 17.25 21.39
CA ARG A 25 30.40 18.52 21.15
C ARG A 25 28.97 18.34 21.66
N ILE A 26 28.65 18.96 22.79
CA ILE A 26 27.30 18.97 23.33
C ILE A 26 26.42 19.74 22.35
N PRO A 27 25.35 19.14 21.80
CA PRO A 27 24.46 19.84 20.89
C PRO A 27 23.84 21.03 21.61
N SER A 28 23.82 22.17 20.93
CA SER A 28 23.22 23.38 21.46
C SER A 28 21.73 23.18 21.73
N MET A 29 21.16 23.95 22.65
CA MET A 29 19.72 23.90 22.96
C MET A 29 18.86 24.09 21.69
N ALA A 30 19.31 24.93 20.75
CA ALA A 30 18.64 25.14 19.46
C ALA A 30 18.70 23.93 18.52
N GLU A 31 19.73 23.08 18.61
CA GLU A 31 19.81 21.82 17.87
C GLU A 31 18.95 20.74 18.52
N GLN A 32 18.87 20.72 19.85
CA GLN A 32 17.98 19.81 20.59
C GLN A 32 16.50 20.11 20.31
N ILE A 33 16.11 21.40 20.27
CA ILE A 33 14.74 21.82 19.92
C ILE A 33 14.41 21.43 18.47
N ARG A 34 15.34 21.61 17.52
CA ARG A 34 15.13 21.21 16.12
C ARG A 34 14.98 19.70 15.97
N ALA A 35 15.86 18.91 16.59
CA ALA A 35 15.78 17.45 16.57
C ALA A 35 14.46 16.93 17.18
N ALA A 36 14.00 17.53 18.28
CA ALA A 36 12.73 17.17 18.90
C ALA A 36 11.52 17.53 18.01
N ALA A 37 11.57 18.66 17.29
CA ALA A 37 10.53 19.06 16.34
C ALA A 37 10.48 18.15 15.11
N ASP A 38 11.64 17.75 14.58
CA ASP A 38 11.74 16.81 13.46
C ASP A 38 11.23 15.41 13.85
N GLU A 39 11.57 14.93 15.05
CA GLU A 39 11.09 13.65 15.58
C GLU A 39 9.57 13.66 15.84
N ALA A 40 9.03 14.76 16.37
CA ALA A 40 7.59 14.94 16.55
C ALA A 40 6.83 14.98 15.20
N THR A 41 7.40 15.63 14.19
CA THR A 41 6.82 15.71 12.84
C THR A 41 6.84 14.36 12.14
N LEU A 42 7.93 13.60 12.28
CA LEU A 42 8.03 12.21 11.80
C LEU A 42 7.00 11.29 12.47
N ARG A 43 6.79 11.39 13.78
CA ARG A 43 5.75 10.63 14.50
C ARG A 43 4.35 10.94 13.98
N LEU A 44 4.05 12.21 13.69
CA LEU A 44 2.75 12.61 13.13
C LEU A 44 2.53 12.08 11.70
N TYR A 45 3.58 12.01 10.89
CA TYR A 45 3.49 11.50 9.51
C TYR A 45 3.36 9.98 9.45
N VAL A 46 4.03 9.24 10.33
CA VAL A 46 3.98 7.77 10.41
C VAL A 46 2.65 7.27 11.02
N MET A 47 2.03 8.06 11.90
CA MET A 47 0.75 7.72 12.56
C MET A 47 -0.48 8.36 11.89
N ALA A 48 -0.32 9.08 10.78
CA ALA A 48 -1.44 9.70 10.09
C ALA A 48 -2.39 8.59 9.58
N PRO A 49 -3.67 8.57 10.01
CA PRO A 49 -4.62 7.61 9.49
C PRO A 49 -4.71 7.79 7.96
N PRO A 50 -4.83 6.70 7.18
CA PRO A 50 -4.90 6.82 5.73
C PRO A 50 -6.01 7.81 5.37
N LYS A 51 -5.69 8.82 4.56
CA LYS A 51 -6.63 9.85 4.11
C LYS A 51 -7.92 9.14 3.67
N ARG A 52 -8.99 9.29 4.46
CA ARG A 52 -10.28 8.67 4.14
C ARG A 52 -10.67 9.15 2.75
N ALA A 53 -10.81 8.21 1.81
CA ALA A 53 -11.26 8.53 0.47
C ALA A 53 -12.56 9.34 0.57
N THR A 54 -12.62 10.47 -0.15
CA THR A 54 -13.80 11.34 -0.17
C THR A 54 -15.01 10.54 -0.69
N ASN A 55 -16.22 10.91 -0.28
CA ASN A 55 -17.44 10.20 -0.71
C ASN A 55 -17.54 10.13 -2.25
N LYS A 56 -17.08 11.19 -2.95
CA LYS A 56 -17.00 11.23 -4.41
C LYS A 56 -16.04 10.18 -4.99
N ALA A 57 -14.86 9.99 -4.40
CA ALA A 57 -13.90 8.97 -4.84
C ALA A 57 -14.42 7.55 -4.60
N ARG A 58 -15.15 7.32 -3.50
CA ARG A 58 -15.80 6.03 -3.22
C ARG A 58 -16.91 5.73 -4.23
N ALA A 59 -17.74 6.71 -4.57
CA ALA A 59 -18.79 6.56 -5.57
C ALA A 59 -18.22 6.23 -6.96
N ALA A 60 -17.18 6.95 -7.39
CA ALA A 60 -16.49 6.69 -8.66
C ALA A 60 -15.86 5.29 -8.70
N SER A 61 -15.24 4.84 -7.61
CA SER A 61 -14.70 3.48 -7.51
C SER A 61 -15.80 2.42 -7.57
N ALA A 62 -16.91 2.62 -6.87
CA ALA A 62 -18.05 1.71 -6.89
C ALA A 62 -18.73 1.62 -8.26
N GLU A 63 -18.78 2.72 -9.01
CA GLU A 63 -19.27 2.74 -10.40
C GLU A 63 -18.35 1.95 -11.33
N ARG A 64 -17.04 2.21 -11.24
CA ARG A 64 -16.03 1.47 -12.00
C ARG A 64 -16.15 -0.03 -11.81
N LEU A 65 -16.29 -0.50 -10.56
CA LEU A 65 -16.44 -1.94 -10.30
C LEU A 65 -17.73 -2.52 -10.88
N ARG A 66 -18.84 -1.77 -10.89
CA ARG A 66 -20.09 -2.18 -11.53
C ARG A 66 -19.92 -2.34 -13.03
N HIS A 67 -19.24 -1.40 -13.69
CA HIS A 67 -18.94 -1.49 -15.12
C HIS A 67 -18.07 -2.71 -15.44
N LEU A 68 -17.01 -2.95 -14.66
CA LEU A 68 -16.14 -4.11 -14.85
C LEU A 68 -16.91 -5.44 -14.71
N CYS A 69 -17.82 -5.53 -13.74
CA CYS A 69 -18.65 -6.70 -13.54
C CYS A 69 -19.64 -6.91 -14.69
N LEU A 70 -20.35 -5.86 -15.12
CA LEU A 70 -21.30 -5.92 -16.24
C LEU A 70 -20.60 -6.30 -17.55
N ARG A 71 -19.41 -5.76 -17.81
CA ARG A 71 -18.60 -6.14 -18.98
C ARG A 71 -18.21 -7.61 -18.94
N ALA A 72 -17.71 -8.11 -17.81
CA ALA A 72 -17.37 -9.52 -17.67
C ALA A 72 -18.59 -10.44 -17.87
N LEU A 73 -19.75 -10.00 -17.39
CA LEU A 73 -21.04 -10.67 -17.58
C LEU A 73 -21.50 -10.66 -19.04
N ALA A 74 -21.33 -9.54 -19.75
CA ALA A 74 -21.67 -9.43 -21.17
C ALA A 74 -20.76 -10.30 -22.06
N GLU A 75 -19.48 -10.43 -21.70
CA GLU A 75 -18.50 -11.25 -22.42
C GLU A 75 -18.72 -12.76 -22.22
N SER A 76 -19.16 -13.19 -21.04
CA SER A 76 -19.17 -14.62 -20.65
C SER A 76 -20.56 -15.19 -20.35
N ASP A 77 -21.62 -14.36 -20.43
CA ASP A 77 -23.02 -14.61 -20.03
C ASP A 77 -23.22 -14.95 -18.54
N THR A 78 -22.28 -15.70 -17.95
CA THR A 78 -22.23 -16.05 -16.54
C THR A 78 -20.84 -15.81 -15.94
N VAL A 79 -20.80 -15.39 -14.68
CA VAL A 79 -19.55 -15.20 -13.92
C VAL A 79 -19.67 -15.72 -12.49
N THR A 80 -18.53 -15.98 -11.85
CA THR A 80 -18.41 -16.25 -10.42
C THR A 80 -17.49 -15.20 -9.79
N ILE A 81 -17.55 -15.04 -8.46
CA ILE A 81 -16.63 -14.13 -7.75
C ILE A 81 -15.17 -14.57 -7.93
N ALA A 82 -14.91 -15.89 -7.98
CA ALA A 82 -13.57 -16.41 -8.24
C ALA A 82 -13.02 -15.93 -9.59
N LEU A 83 -13.83 -16.02 -10.65
CA LEU A 83 -13.45 -15.54 -11.99
C LEU A 83 -13.18 -14.02 -11.99
N LEU A 84 -13.98 -13.24 -11.26
CA LEU A 84 -13.77 -11.79 -11.15
C LEU A 84 -12.46 -11.47 -10.41
N LEU A 85 -12.11 -12.24 -9.38
CA LEU A 85 -10.84 -12.09 -8.65
C LEU A 85 -9.63 -12.51 -9.50
N GLU A 86 -9.78 -13.54 -10.33
CA GLU A 86 -8.73 -13.94 -11.28
C GLU A 86 -8.45 -12.84 -12.31
N ARG A 87 -9.50 -12.18 -12.82
CA ARG A 87 -9.35 -11.07 -13.78
C ARG A 87 -8.89 -9.75 -13.12
N TYR A 88 -9.31 -9.51 -11.89
CA TYR A 88 -9.09 -8.26 -11.16
C TYR A 88 -8.60 -8.55 -9.72
N PRO A 89 -7.33 -8.95 -9.56
CA PRO A 89 -6.79 -9.42 -8.27
C PRO A 89 -6.62 -8.30 -7.23
N ASP A 90 -6.66 -7.04 -7.66
CA ASP A 90 -6.58 -5.84 -6.83
C ASP A 90 -7.88 -5.53 -6.07
N VAL A 91 -8.98 -6.20 -6.43
CA VAL A 91 -10.30 -5.97 -5.84
C VAL A 91 -10.63 -7.06 -4.82
N THR A 92 -11.17 -6.67 -3.67
CA THR A 92 -11.48 -7.63 -2.60
C THR A 92 -12.76 -8.43 -2.87
N VAL A 93 -12.84 -9.65 -2.33
CA VAL A 93 -14.04 -10.51 -2.33
C VAL A 93 -15.28 -9.76 -1.84
N GLN A 94 -15.13 -8.94 -0.79
CA GLN A 94 -16.23 -8.16 -0.21
C GLN A 94 -16.76 -7.09 -1.19
N SER A 95 -15.85 -6.43 -1.92
CA SER A 95 -16.23 -5.45 -2.93
C SER A 95 -17.01 -6.11 -4.07
N TRP A 96 -16.54 -7.26 -4.57
CA TRP A 96 -17.27 -8.03 -5.58
C TRP A 96 -18.62 -8.53 -5.09
N SER A 97 -18.69 -9.05 -3.85
CA SER A 97 -19.95 -9.50 -3.25
C SER A 97 -20.98 -8.38 -3.16
N TRP A 98 -20.53 -7.17 -2.78
CA TRP A 98 -21.39 -5.99 -2.75
C TRP A 98 -21.88 -5.60 -4.14
N VAL A 99 -20.98 -5.50 -5.13
CA VAL A 99 -21.31 -5.16 -6.52
C VAL A 99 -22.33 -6.15 -7.09
N VAL A 100 -22.07 -7.45 -6.95
CA VAL A 100 -22.97 -8.51 -7.43
C VAL A 100 -24.35 -8.38 -6.81
N ARG A 101 -24.42 -8.17 -5.49
CA ARG A 101 -25.70 -7.98 -4.79
C ARG A 101 -26.45 -6.76 -5.34
N THR A 102 -25.75 -5.66 -5.59
CA THR A 102 -26.35 -4.45 -6.17
C THR A 102 -26.86 -4.68 -7.58
N LEU A 103 -26.13 -5.40 -8.44
CA LEU A 103 -26.61 -5.73 -9.79
C LEU A 103 -27.87 -6.61 -9.75
N ILE A 104 -27.90 -7.59 -8.84
CA ILE A 104 -29.08 -8.45 -8.63
C ILE A 104 -30.28 -7.63 -8.13
N GLN A 105 -30.08 -6.76 -7.14
CA GLN A 105 -31.13 -5.89 -6.61
C GLN A 105 -31.71 -4.94 -7.68
N ARG A 106 -30.90 -4.56 -8.66
CA ARG A 106 -31.32 -3.71 -9.80
C ARG A 106 -31.91 -4.50 -10.97
N GLY A 107 -31.98 -5.83 -10.88
CA GLY A 107 -32.49 -6.68 -11.96
C GLY A 107 -31.57 -6.78 -13.20
N LEU A 108 -30.32 -6.35 -13.08
CA LEU A 108 -29.32 -6.41 -14.17
C LEU A 108 -28.61 -7.76 -14.24
N ALA A 109 -28.69 -8.53 -13.16
CA ALA A 109 -28.12 -9.86 -13.07
C ALA A 109 -29.02 -10.72 -12.18
N GLU A 110 -28.89 -12.04 -12.31
CA GLU A 110 -29.64 -12.99 -11.51
C GLU A 110 -28.75 -14.11 -10.99
N ARG A 111 -29.16 -14.69 -9.87
CA ARG A 111 -28.45 -15.79 -9.25
C ARG A 111 -28.84 -17.10 -9.93
N VAL A 112 -27.84 -17.82 -10.43
CA VAL A 112 -28.00 -19.19 -10.91
C VAL A 112 -27.61 -20.10 -9.76
N GLU A 113 -28.58 -20.80 -9.18
CA GLU A 113 -28.31 -21.77 -8.14
C GLU A 113 -27.48 -22.94 -8.71
N THR A 114 -26.34 -23.21 -8.07
CA THR A 114 -25.53 -24.37 -8.41
C THR A 114 -25.49 -25.31 -7.21
N ARG A 115 -25.48 -26.62 -7.48
CA ARG A 115 -25.38 -27.67 -6.44
C ARG A 115 -24.09 -27.56 -5.60
N LEU A 116 -23.11 -26.79 -6.05
CA LEU A 116 -21.75 -26.72 -5.51
C LEU A 116 -21.52 -25.54 -4.55
N ARG A 117 -22.57 -24.92 -4.00
CA ARG A 117 -22.50 -23.73 -3.11
C ARG A 117 -21.76 -22.53 -3.71
N THR A 118 -21.36 -22.59 -4.97
CA THR A 118 -20.65 -21.52 -5.65
C THR A 118 -21.69 -20.58 -6.24
N LEU A 119 -21.64 -19.32 -5.84
CA LEU A 119 -22.51 -18.28 -6.38
C LEU A 119 -22.13 -18.04 -7.85
N ARG A 120 -22.96 -18.52 -8.77
CA ARG A 120 -22.89 -18.19 -10.19
C ARG A 120 -23.95 -17.14 -10.49
N ILE A 121 -23.57 -16.15 -11.28
CA ILE A 121 -24.39 -14.99 -11.62
C ILE A 121 -24.53 -14.98 -13.13
N ARG A 122 -25.74 -14.75 -13.65
CA ARG A 122 -26.04 -14.61 -15.07
C ARG A 122 -26.52 -13.20 -15.37
N ILE A 123 -26.19 -12.69 -16.54
CA ILE A 123 -26.68 -11.39 -17.01
C ILE A 123 -28.15 -11.50 -17.46
N THR A 124 -28.98 -10.52 -17.12
CA THR A 124 -30.37 -10.44 -17.62
C THR A 124 -30.40 -9.67 -18.95
N ASP A 125 -31.55 -9.68 -19.63
CA ASP A 125 -31.74 -8.84 -20.83
C ASP A 125 -31.55 -7.35 -20.51
N ALA A 126 -32.12 -6.88 -19.39
CA ALA A 126 -31.89 -5.52 -18.89
C ALA A 126 -30.41 -5.25 -18.58
N GLY A 127 -29.67 -6.25 -18.08
CA GLY A 127 -28.23 -6.16 -17.88
C GLY A 127 -27.44 -6.03 -19.18
N ARG A 128 -27.87 -6.73 -20.23
CA ARG A 128 -27.26 -6.65 -21.56
C ARG A 128 -27.47 -5.29 -22.21
N GLU A 129 -28.69 -4.76 -22.12
CA GLU A 129 -29.01 -3.39 -22.58
C GLU A 129 -28.14 -2.36 -21.84
N ALA A 130 -28.12 -2.43 -20.50
CA ALA A 130 -27.28 -1.55 -19.70
C ALA A 130 -25.77 -1.66 -20.04
N ALA A 131 -25.28 -2.85 -20.37
CA ALA A 131 -23.89 -3.04 -20.79
C ALA A 131 -23.62 -2.45 -22.19
N ALA A 132 -24.60 -2.49 -23.09
CA ALA A 132 -24.51 -1.87 -24.42
C ALA A 132 -24.47 -0.34 -24.32
N ASP A 133 -25.33 0.26 -23.49
CA ASP A 133 -25.39 1.70 -23.27
C ASP A 133 -24.06 2.24 -22.71
N LEU A 134 -23.48 1.52 -21.75
CA LEU A 134 -22.17 1.86 -21.16
C LEU A 134 -21.02 1.83 -22.18
N THR A 135 -21.15 1.04 -23.24
CA THR A 135 -20.15 0.96 -24.32
C THR A 135 -20.23 2.18 -25.24
N GLN A 136 -21.41 2.80 -25.37
CA GLN A 136 -21.63 3.98 -26.20
C GLN A 136 -21.15 5.28 -25.54
N GLU A 137 -21.24 5.40 -24.20
CA GLU A 137 -20.78 6.60 -23.48
C GLU A 137 -19.24 6.73 -23.40
N GLN A 138 -18.49 5.72 -23.85
CA GLN A 138 -17.02 5.72 -23.82
C GLN A 138 -16.35 5.91 -25.20
N GLN A 139 -17.13 6.15 -26.26
CA GLN A 139 -16.65 6.51 -27.61
C GLN A 139 -16.72 8.02 -27.84
#